data_AF-A0A7X6Y3I0-F1
#
_entry.id   AF-A0A7X6Y3I0-F1
#
_cell.length_a   1.000
_cell.length_b   1.000
_cell.length_c   1.000
_cell.angle_alpha   90.00
_cell.angle_beta   90.00
_cell.angle_gamma   90.00
#
_symmetry.space_group_name_H-M   'P 1'
#
loop_
_entity.id
_entity.type
_entity.pdbx_description
1 polymer ?
#
loop_
_entity_poly.entity_id
_entity_poly.type
_entity_poly.pdbx_seq_one_letter_code
_entity_poly.pdbx_strand_id
1 'polypeptide(L)' 'MSLTVSAIQFEPEFKNKERNLKEIESLIRKSAQKGARLIVAPEMATTGYIWNNIEEIKPTQNQFQDQLLS' A
#
# COMPACT_ATOMS: atom_id res chain seq x y z
N MET A 1 14.85 -20.08 15.80
CA MET A 1 14.30 -18.72 15.72
C MET A 1 13.15 -18.74 14.72
N SER A 2 11.96 -18.26 15.09
CA SER A 2 10.80 -18.18 14.18
C SER A 2 10.51 -16.73 13.80
N LEU A 3 10.06 -16.52 12.56
CA LEU A 3 9.66 -15.22 12.04
C LEU A 3 8.21 -15.32 11.56
N THR A 4 7.33 -14.50 12.13
CA THR A 4 5.95 -14.36 11.65
C THR A 4 5.92 -13.32 10.54
N VAL A 5 5.37 -13.70 9.38
CA VAL A 5 5.22 -12.82 8.22
C VAL A 5 3.75 -12.69 7.84
N SER A 6 3.36 -11.57 7.23
CA SER A 6 2.00 -11.31 6.75
C SER A 6 2.04 -10.85 5.30
N ALA A 7 1.21 -11.46 4.45
CA ALA A 7 0.92 -10.97 3.10
C ALA A 7 -0.49 -10.40 3.09
N ILE A 8 -0.61 -9.11 2.77
CA ILE A 8 -1.89 -8.43 2.71
C ILE A 8 -2.57 -8.77 1.39
N GLN A 9 -3.82 -9.25 1.47
CA GLN A 9 -4.73 -9.30 0.34
C GLN A 9 -5.69 -8.13 0.42
N PHE A 10 -5.72 -7.31 -0.61
CA PHE A 10 -6.46 -6.06 -0.67
C PHE A 10 -6.78 -5.73 -2.13
N GLU A 11 -7.99 -5.21 -2.37
CA GLU A 11 -8.39 -4.67 -3.67
C GLU A 11 -8.25 -3.14 -3.65
N PRO A 12 -7.26 -2.59 -4.39
CA PRO A 12 -7.07 -1.16 -4.49
C PRO A 12 -8.18 -0.54 -5.35
N GLU A 13 -8.71 0.58 -4.87
CA GLU A 13 -9.61 1.40 -5.66
C GLU A 13 -8.79 2.28 -6.60
N PHE A 14 -9.10 2.22 -7.90
CA PHE A 14 -8.32 2.92 -8.91
C PHE A 14 -8.32 4.45 -8.69
N LYS A 15 -7.14 5.07 -8.68
CA LYS A 15 -6.92 6.51 -8.48
C LYS A 15 -7.40 7.09 -7.14
N ASN A 16 -7.84 6.26 -6.18
CA ASN A 16 -8.26 6.72 -4.84
C ASN A 16 -7.16 6.44 -3.79
N LYS A 17 -6.07 7.20 -3.86
CA LYS A 17 -4.88 7.00 -3.02
C LYS A 17 -5.18 7.08 -1.52
N GLU A 18 -5.95 8.07 -1.10
CA GLU A 18 -6.23 8.32 0.32
C GLU A 18 -6.99 7.14 0.95
N ARG A 19 -8.05 6.66 0.28
CA ARG A 19 -8.78 5.48 0.71
C ARG A 19 -7.87 4.26 0.77
N ASN A 20 -7.07 4.03 -0.27
CA ASN A 20 -6.18 2.87 -0.33
C ASN A 20 -5.14 2.87 0.80
N LEU A 21 -4.54 4.03 1.08
CA LEU A 21 -3.60 4.19 2.19
C LEU A 21 -4.25 3.88 3.54
N LYS A 22 -5.44 4.44 3.80
CA LYS A 22 -6.16 4.22 5.06
C LYS A 22 -6.49 2.75 5.29
N GLU A 23 -6.94 2.05 4.25
CA GLU A 23 -7.26 0.62 4.34
C GLU A 23 -6.01 -0.25 4.53
N ILE A 24 -4.95 0.00 3.77
CA ILE A 24 -3.68 -0.73 3.90
C ILE A 24 -3.06 -0.49 5.28
N GLU A 25 -3.09 0.73 5.78
CA GLU A 25 -2.61 1.07 7.12
C GLU A 25 -3.36 0.26 8.20
N SER A 26 -4.68 0.15 8.10
CA SER A 26 -5.51 -0.66 8.99
C SER A 26 -5.09 -2.14 8.96
N LEU A 27 -4.83 -2.70 7.78
CA LEU A 27 -4.39 -4.09 7.59
C LEU A 27 -2.97 -4.34 8.12
N ILE A 28 -2.06 -3.38 7.93
CA ILE A 28 -0.70 -3.40 8.51
C ILE A 28 -0.80 -3.40 10.04
N ARG A 29 -1.57 -2.49 10.64
CA ARG A 29 -1.75 -2.41 12.10
C ARG A 29 -2.32 -3.71 12.67
N LYS A 30 -3.34 -4.30 12.02
CA LYS A 30 -3.90 -5.62 12.41
C LYS A 30 -2.86 -6.73 12.31
N SER A 31 -2.02 -6.74 11.27
CA SER A 31 -0.95 -7.75 11.11
C SER A 31 0.13 -7.60 12.17
N ALA A 32 0.54 -6.37 12.48
CA ALA A 32 1.52 -6.07 13.51
C ALA A 32 1.02 -6.49 14.91
N GLN A 33 -0.26 -6.23 15.22
CA GLN A 33 -0.90 -6.68 16.46
C GLN A 33 -0.92 -8.20 16.61
N LYS A 34 -0.93 -8.95 15.50
CA LYS A 34 -0.82 -10.42 15.47
C LYS A 34 0.63 -10.93 15.51
N GLY A 35 1.61 -10.04 15.70
CA GLY A 35 3.02 -10.39 15.85
C GLY A 35 3.79 -10.53 14.54
N ALA A 36 3.25 -10.10 13.40
CA ALA A 36 3.99 -10.08 12.14
C ALA A 36 5.16 -9.10 12.22
N ARG A 37 6.35 -9.56 11.82
CA ARG A 37 7.60 -8.78 11.80
C ARG A 37 8.04 -8.36 10.40
N LEU A 38 7.45 -8.95 9.38
CA LEU A 38 7.53 -8.53 7.99
C LEU A 38 6.10 -8.55 7.42
N ILE A 39 5.68 -7.43 6.84
CA ILE A 39 4.36 -7.27 6.24
C ILE A 39 4.57 -6.77 4.81
N VAL A 40 4.01 -7.50 3.84
CA VAL A 40 4.08 -7.12 2.41
C VAL A 40 2.69 -6.80 1.89
N ALA A 41 2.60 -5.77 1.05
CA ALA A 41 1.38 -5.39 0.34
C ALA A 41 1.49 -5.76 -1.14
N PRO A 42 0.36 -5.89 -1.87
CA PRO A 42 0.38 -6.12 -3.31
C PRO A 42 1.09 -5.01 -4.10
N GLU A 43 1.48 -5.33 -5.33
CA GLU A 43 1.98 -4.31 -6.26
C GLU A 43 0.91 -3.23 -6.50
N MET A 44 1.35 -1.96 -6.56
CA MET A 44 0.49 -0.79 -6.79
C MET A 44 -0.71 -0.66 -5.83
N ALA A 45 -0.59 -1.18 -4.61
CA ALA A 45 -1.69 -1.19 -3.65
C ALA A 45 -2.22 0.22 -3.28
N THR A 46 -1.41 1.27 -3.44
CA THR A 46 -1.83 2.65 -3.16
C THR A 46 -2.51 3.34 -4.34
N THR A 47 -2.36 2.84 -5.56
CA THR A 47 -2.75 3.56 -6.79
C THR A 47 -3.75 2.80 -7.66
N GLY A 48 -3.76 1.46 -7.58
CA GLY A 48 -4.50 0.58 -8.48
C GLY A 48 -3.73 0.32 -9.79
N TYR A 49 -4.18 -0.66 -10.59
CA TYR A 49 -3.40 -1.22 -11.70
C TYR A 49 -3.84 -0.76 -13.11
N ILE A 50 -5.05 -0.21 -13.29
CA ILE A 50 -5.66 -0.01 -14.62
C ILE A 50 -5.19 1.31 -15.27
N TRP A 51 -3.96 1.33 -15.80
CA TRP A 51 -3.42 2.49 -16.51
C TRP A 51 -3.41 2.26 -18.02
N ASN A 52 -3.95 3.18 -18.82
CA ASN A 52 -4.01 3.01 -20.28
C ASN A 52 -2.72 3.46 -20.99
N ASN A 53 -1.94 4.35 -20.38
CA ASN A 53 -0.72 4.91 -20.94
C ASN A 53 0.19 5.47 -19.83
N ILE A 54 1.45 5.74 -20.20
CA ILE A 54 2.46 6.24 -19.26
C ILE A 54 2.19 7.67 -18.78
N GLU A 55 1.45 8.48 -19.53
CA GLU A 55 1.11 9.84 -19.11
C GLU A 55 0.16 9.83 -17.90
N GLU A 56 -0.74 8.84 -17.82
CA GLU A 56 -1.65 8.71 -16.68
C GLU A 56 -0.93 8.34 -15.37
N ILE A 57 0.18 7.59 -15.41
CA ILE A 57 0.90 7.18 -14.20
C ILE A 57 1.86 8.26 -13.67
N LYS A 58 2.35 9.17 -14.53
CA LYS A 58 3.34 10.21 -14.15
C LYS A 58 2.98 11.00 -12.88
N PRO A 59 1.73 11.46 -12.66
CA PRO A 59 1.37 12.20 -11.45
C PRO A 59 1.55 11.40 -10.15
N THR A 60 1.60 10.07 -10.22
CA THR A 60 1.73 9.19 -9.05
C THR A 60 3.19 8.91 -8.66
N GLN A 61 4.17 9.12 -9.55
CA GLN A 61 5.57 8.71 -9.37
C GLN A 61 6.31 9.53 -8.30
N ASN A 62 5.95 10.80 -8.09
CA ASN A 62 6.69 11.72 -7.22
C ASN A 62 6.09 11.87 -5.81
N GLN A 63 5.09 11.07 -5.43
CA GLN A 63 4.32 11.31 -4.20
C GLN A 63 4.82 10.55 -2.96
N PHE A 64 6.05 10.02 -2.99
CA PHE A 64 6.64 9.25 -1.88
C PHE A 64 7.53 10.09 -0.95
N GLN A 65 7.85 11.34 -1.31
CA GLN A 65 8.75 12.19 -0.52
C GLN A 65 8.05 12.93 0.63
N ASP A 66 6.76 13.27 0.48
CA ASP A 66 6.11 14.29 1.32
C ASP A 66 5.43 13.78 2.59
N GLN A 67 5.21 12.47 2.75
CA GLN A 67 4.41 11.91 3.86
C GLN A 67 5.22 11.17 4.94
N LEU A 68 6.55 11.11 4.82
CA LEU A 68 7.43 10.46 5.82
C LEU A 68 8.07 11.47 6.81
N LEU A 69 7.71 12.76 6.73
CA LEU A 69 8.30 13.84 7.53
C LEU A 69 7.31 14.56 8.46
N SER A 70 6.19 13.94 8.82
CA SER A 70 5.25 14.45 9.83
C SER A 70 5.07 13.48 10.99
#